data_AF-A0A1G6J3M2-F1
#
_entry.id   AF-A0A1G6J3M2-F1
#
_cell.length_a   1.000
_cell.length_b   1.000
_cell.length_c   1.000
_cell.angle_alpha   90.00
_cell.angle_beta   90.00
_cell.angle_gamma   90.00
#
_symmetry.space_group_name_H-M   'P 1'
#
loop_
_entity.id
_entity.type
_entity.pdbx_description
1 polymer ?
#
loop_
_entity_poly.entity_id
_entity_poly.type
_entity_poly.pdbx_seq_one_letter_code
_entity_poly.pdbx_strand_id
1 'polypeptide(L)'
;MLCVLVLSACGMSDDPPSAPPSPSSTVPATSETAADVLTLRGRVSHGIEPGCLLLTDGGQTYLLLGARERLPESGEVTVRGRPRPEMATTCQQGVPLLVLDVLDASTAPPTPEGTR
;
A
#
# COMPACT_ATOMS: atom_id res chain seq x y z
N MET A 1 23.08 54.48 18.98
CA MET A 1 23.80 53.20 19.05
C MET A 1 23.45 52.43 17.79
N LEU A 2 24.41 52.39 16.87
CA LEU A 2 24.37 51.84 15.51
C LEU A 2 24.63 50.32 15.53
N CYS A 3 24.17 49.61 14.48
CA CYS A 3 24.78 48.44 13.79
C CYS A 3 23.78 47.28 13.57
N VAL A 4 23.65 46.59 12.44
CA VAL A 4 24.07 46.72 11.02
C VAL A 4 23.09 45.78 10.28
N LEU A 5 22.58 46.20 9.12
CA LEU A 5 21.88 45.36 8.15
C LEU A 5 22.88 44.43 7.44
N VAL A 6 22.59 43.13 7.34
CA VAL A 6 23.25 42.25 6.36
C VAL A 6 22.16 41.53 5.56
N LEU A 7 21.98 41.96 4.32
CA LEU A 7 21.34 41.17 3.28
C LEU A 7 22.40 40.22 2.70
N SER A 8 22.18 38.92 2.78
CA SER A 8 22.93 37.95 2.00
C SER A 8 21.98 37.23 1.05
N ALA A 9 22.09 37.61 -0.22
CA ALA A 9 21.57 36.86 -1.35
C ALA A 9 22.71 36.00 -1.92
N CYS A 10 22.48 34.69 -2.01
CA CYS A 10 23.07 33.87 -3.05
C CYS A 10 21.92 33.09 -3.67
N GLY A 11 21.55 33.47 -4.89
CA GLY A 11 20.78 32.60 -5.77
C GLY A 11 21.70 31.57 -6.39
N MET A 12 21.23 30.34 -6.51
CA MET A 12 21.54 29.48 -7.64
C MET A 12 20.26 28.74 -8.01
N SER A 13 19.81 28.95 -9.24
CA SER A 13 18.64 28.32 -9.80
C SER A 13 18.90 26.85 -10.14
N ASP A 14 17.81 26.10 -10.07
CA ASP A 14 17.45 24.96 -10.93
C ASP A 14 18.17 23.62 -10.72
N ASP A 15 17.48 22.71 -10.03
CA ASP A 15 17.24 21.37 -10.57
C ASP A 15 15.78 20.99 -10.24
N PRO A 16 14.96 20.59 -11.22
CA PRO A 16 13.56 20.25 -11.01
C PRO A 16 13.42 19.05 -10.06
N PRO A 17 12.24 18.84 -9.43
CA PRO A 17 12.01 17.58 -8.74
C PRO A 17 12.08 16.45 -9.78
N SER A 18 13.18 15.69 -9.79
CA SER A 18 13.15 14.31 -10.29
C SER A 18 12.31 13.49 -9.32
N ALA A 19 10.99 13.68 -9.38
CA ALA A 19 10.09 12.60 -9.04
C ALA A 19 10.43 11.45 -10.00
N PRO A 20 10.74 10.24 -9.51
CA PRO A 20 10.73 9.10 -10.41
C PRO A 20 9.34 9.08 -11.07
N PRO A 21 9.24 8.78 -12.38
CA PRO A 21 7.93 8.50 -12.93
C PRO A 21 7.34 7.38 -12.09
N SER A 22 6.23 7.65 -11.40
CA SER A 22 5.31 6.60 -11.00
C SER A 22 5.15 5.72 -12.24
N PRO A 23 5.38 4.40 -12.17
CA PRO A 23 5.03 3.56 -13.29
C PRO A 23 3.52 3.71 -13.46
N SER A 24 3.11 4.49 -14.45
CA SER A 24 1.81 4.31 -15.08
C SER A 24 1.82 2.90 -15.62
N SER A 25 1.36 1.94 -14.82
CA SER A 25 0.92 0.64 -15.33
C SER A 25 -0.36 0.89 -16.11
N THR A 26 -0.23 1.44 -17.31
CA THR A 26 -1.19 1.22 -18.38
C THR A 26 -1.04 -0.24 -18.78
N VAL A 27 -1.86 -1.11 -18.18
CA VAL A 27 -2.06 -2.46 -18.70
C VAL A 27 -3.27 -2.43 -19.64
N PRO A 28 -3.15 -2.96 -20.88
CA PRO A 28 -4.28 -3.07 -21.79
C PRO A 28 -5.28 -4.08 -21.22
N ALA A 29 -6.54 -3.67 -21.11
CA ALA A 29 -7.65 -4.57 -20.82
C ALA A 29 -7.82 -5.54 -22.00
N THR A 30 -7.43 -6.80 -21.82
CA THR A 30 -7.77 -7.91 -22.72
C THR A 30 -8.73 -8.83 -22.00
N SER A 31 -9.84 -9.13 -22.66
CA SER A 31 -11.06 -9.67 -22.10
C SER A 31 -10.99 -11.14 -21.65
N GLU A 32 -11.51 -11.37 -20.44
CA GLU A 32 -12.34 -12.49 -19.94
C GLU A 32 -11.98 -13.95 -20.30
N THR A 33 -11.33 -14.66 -19.37
CA THR A 33 -11.76 -15.93 -18.72
C THR A 33 -10.60 -16.54 -17.90
N ALA A 34 -10.25 -15.84 -16.83
CA ALA A 34 -9.51 -16.29 -15.65
C ALA A 34 -9.72 -15.13 -14.67
N ALA A 35 -9.99 -15.36 -13.38
CA ALA A 35 -9.98 -14.22 -12.45
C ALA A 35 -8.61 -13.55 -12.55
N ASP A 36 -8.58 -12.35 -13.13
CA ASP A 36 -7.33 -11.68 -13.53
C ASP A 36 -6.40 -11.56 -12.32
N VAL A 37 -5.13 -11.86 -12.53
CA VAL A 37 -4.13 -11.65 -11.47
C VAL A 37 -3.94 -10.14 -11.35
N LEU A 38 -4.30 -9.60 -10.20
CA LEU A 38 -4.14 -8.19 -9.88
C LEU A 38 -2.81 -7.97 -9.14
N THR A 39 -2.17 -6.84 -9.43
CA THR A 39 -1.13 -6.28 -8.56
C THR A 39 -1.76 -5.14 -7.78
N LEU A 40 -1.79 -5.25 -6.46
CA LEU A 40 -2.41 -4.27 -5.56
C LEU A 40 -1.35 -3.72 -4.62
N ARG A 41 -1.34 -2.40 -4.44
CA ARG A 41 -0.48 -1.72 -3.46
C ARG A 41 -1.36 -0.96 -2.49
N GLY A 42 -1.23 -1.22 -1.20
CA GLY A 42 -2.14 -0.63 -0.24
C GLY A 42 -1.67 -0.73 1.20
N ARG A 43 -2.50 -0.18 2.08
CA ARG A 43 -2.30 -0.27 3.53
C ARG A 43 -2.91 -1.55 4.07
N VAL A 44 -2.13 -2.29 4.85
CA VAL A 44 -2.61 -3.45 5.60
C VAL A 44 -3.23 -3.00 6.93
N SER A 45 -4.37 -3.59 7.25
CA SER A 45 -5.06 -3.45 8.53
C SER A 45 -5.62 -4.79 8.99
N HIS A 46 -5.96 -4.87 10.28
CA HIS A 46 -6.64 -6.03 10.83
C HIS A 46 -8.13 -5.96 10.52
N GLY A 47 -8.73 -7.10 10.19
CA GLY A 47 -10.18 -7.26 10.19
C GLY A 47 -10.72 -7.47 11.60
N ILE A 48 -12.05 -7.42 11.73
CA ILE A 48 -12.75 -7.66 13.00
C ILE A 48 -12.45 -9.05 13.60
N GLU A 49 -12.41 -10.09 12.77
CA GLU A 49 -12.08 -11.43 13.24
C GLU A 49 -10.56 -11.61 13.41
N PRO A 50 -10.12 -12.33 14.47
CA PRO A 50 -8.71 -12.56 14.72
C PRO A 50 -8.00 -13.19 13.52
N GLY A 51 -6.88 -12.59 13.13
CA GLY A 51 -6.08 -13.09 12.03
C GLY A 51 -6.58 -12.69 10.63
N CYS A 52 -7.67 -11.92 10.49
CA CYS A 52 -8.03 -11.38 9.18
C CYS A 52 -7.10 -10.20 8.85
N LEU A 53 -6.44 -10.24 7.68
CA LEU A 53 -5.68 -9.10 7.16
C LEU A 53 -6.41 -8.52 5.95
N LEU A 54 -6.62 -7.22 5.98
CA LEU A 54 -7.28 -6.46 4.93
C LEU A 54 -6.26 -5.57 4.23
N LEU A 55 -6.41 -5.41 2.92
CA LEU A 55 -5.65 -4.47 2.10
C LEU A 55 -6.61 -3.45 1.51
N THR A 56 -6.35 -2.17 1.73
CA THR A 56 -7.09 -1.10 1.06
C THR A 56 -6.23 -0.50 -0.05
N ASP A 57 -6.72 -0.60 -1.29
CA ASP A 57 -6.14 0.00 -2.50
C ASP A 57 -7.23 0.74 -3.28
N GLY A 58 -6.98 1.99 -3.66
CA GLY A 58 -7.94 2.80 -4.43
C GLY A 58 -9.34 2.95 -3.81
N GLY A 59 -9.50 2.75 -2.50
CA GLY A 59 -10.80 2.75 -1.81
C GLY A 59 -11.53 1.40 -1.80
N GLN A 60 -11.03 0.39 -2.51
CA GLN A 60 -11.50 -0.98 -2.43
C GLN A 60 -10.77 -1.72 -1.31
N THR A 61 -11.50 -2.56 -0.58
CA THR A 61 -10.92 -3.43 0.46
C THR A 61 -10.89 -4.88 0.01
N TYR A 62 -9.76 -5.54 0.24
CA TYR A 62 -9.51 -6.94 -0.08
C TYR A 62 -9.14 -7.71 1.19
N LEU A 63 -9.65 -8.94 1.33
CA LEU A 63 -9.22 -9.88 2.36
C LEU A 63 -8.05 -10.70 1.83
N LEU A 64 -6.89 -10.60 2.46
CA LEU A 64 -5.69 -11.33 2.06
C LEU A 64 -5.74 -12.78 2.57
N LEU A 65 -5.74 -13.73 1.64
CA LEU A 65 -5.73 -15.15 1.93
C LEU A 65 -4.39 -15.79 1.55
N GLY A 66 -3.78 -16.52 2.49
CA GLY A 66 -2.49 -17.19 2.32
C GLY A 66 -1.28 -16.26 2.55
N ALA A 67 -0.07 -16.81 2.37
CA ALA A 67 1.20 -16.10 2.49
C ALA A 67 1.40 -15.29 3.78
N ARG A 68 0.78 -15.72 4.89
CA ARG A 68 0.65 -14.93 6.11
C ARG A 68 2.00 -14.59 6.75
N GLU A 69 2.97 -15.48 6.61
CA GLU A 69 4.34 -15.34 7.13
C GLU A 69 5.12 -14.23 6.42
N ARG A 70 4.65 -13.78 5.25
CA ARG A 70 5.28 -12.73 4.43
C ARG A 70 4.48 -11.43 4.42
N LEU A 71 3.26 -11.44 4.95
CA LEU A 71 2.40 -10.26 5.01
C LEU A 71 2.68 -9.51 6.32
N PRO A 72 2.93 -8.19 6.26
CA PRO A 72 3.04 -7.40 7.48
C PRO A 72 1.67 -7.29 8.16
N GLU A 73 1.64 -7.26 9.48
CA GLU A 73 0.39 -7.05 10.24
C GLU A 73 -0.15 -5.61 10.10
N SER A 74 0.74 -4.67 9.78
CA SER A 74 0.38 -3.28 9.49
C SER A 74 1.43 -2.62 8.59
N GLY A 75 1.07 -1.55 7.91
CA GLY A 75 1.96 -0.81 7.01
C GLY A 75 1.52 -0.89 5.55
N GLU A 76 2.42 -0.64 4.62
CA GLU A 76 2.15 -0.76 3.18
C GLU A 76 2.69 -2.08 2.63
N VAL A 77 1.97 -2.68 1.67
CA VAL A 77 2.40 -3.88 0.96
C VAL A 77 2.01 -3.80 -0.51
N THR A 78 2.82 -4.39 -1.38
CA THR A 78 2.49 -4.67 -2.77
C THR A 78 2.36 -6.18 -2.95
N VAL A 79 1.19 -6.65 -3.38
CA VAL A 79 0.90 -8.08 -3.56
C VAL A 79 0.41 -8.37 -4.97
N ARG A 80 0.68 -9.58 -5.44
CA ARG A 80 0.00 -10.16 -6.60
C ARG A 80 -1.00 -11.20 -6.13
N GLY A 81 -2.23 -11.15 -6.62
CA GLY A 81 -3.27 -12.06 -6.17
C GLY A 81 -4.42 -12.25 -7.15
N ARG A 82 -5.23 -13.27 -6.91
CA ARG A 82 -6.45 -13.54 -7.68
C ARG A 82 -7.69 -13.24 -6.84
N PRO A 83 -8.59 -12.35 -7.28
CA PRO A 83 -9.83 -12.10 -6.56
C PRO A 83 -10.75 -13.32 -6.63
N ARG A 84 -11.43 -13.61 -5.53
CA ARG A 84 -12.38 -14.71 -5.34
C ARG A 84 -13.65 -14.18 -4.68
N PRO A 85 -14.43 -13.30 -5.36
CA PRO A 85 -15.60 -12.66 -4.77
C PRO A 85 -16.66 -13.66 -4.28
N GLU A 86 -16.80 -14.78 -4.98
CA GLU A 86 -17.75 -15.85 -4.64
C GLU A 86 -17.23 -16.83 -3.57
N MET A 87 -16.02 -16.64 -3.05
CA MET A 87 -15.46 -17.53 -2.03
C MET A 87 -16.01 -17.16 -0.65
N ALA A 88 -16.69 -18.12 -0.03
CA ALA A 88 -17.10 -18.00 1.35
C ALA A 88 -15.88 -17.91 2.29
N THR A 89 -15.91 -16.98 3.23
CA THR A 89 -14.88 -16.78 4.26
C THR A 89 -15.55 -16.47 5.59
N THR A 90 -14.87 -16.71 6.72
CA THR A 90 -15.41 -16.33 8.04
C THR A 90 -15.29 -14.82 8.25
N CYS A 91 -14.13 -14.24 7.90
CA CYS A 91 -13.80 -12.81 8.03
C CYS A 91 -14.85 -11.83 7.49
N GLN A 92 -15.61 -12.22 6.45
CA GLN A 92 -16.73 -11.48 5.85
C GLN A 92 -16.49 -9.98 5.57
N GLN A 93 -15.23 -9.59 5.32
CA GLN A 93 -14.82 -8.19 5.11
C GLN A 93 -13.96 -8.08 3.86
N GLY A 94 -14.36 -7.23 2.92
CA GLY A 94 -13.64 -7.04 1.66
C GLY A 94 -13.81 -8.21 0.68
N VAL A 95 -13.23 -8.04 -0.52
CA VAL A 95 -13.23 -9.09 -1.55
C VAL A 95 -12.09 -10.08 -1.25
N PRO A 96 -12.36 -11.39 -1.11
CA PRO A 96 -11.30 -12.37 -0.90
C PRO A 96 -10.27 -12.33 -2.04
N LEU A 97 -8.99 -12.27 -1.70
CA LEU A 97 -7.86 -12.25 -2.62
C LEU A 97 -6.89 -13.37 -2.24
N LEU A 98 -6.76 -14.37 -3.09
CA LEU A 98 -5.73 -15.39 -2.92
C LEU A 98 -4.38 -14.78 -3.29
N VAL A 99 -3.50 -14.60 -2.31
CA VAL A 99 -2.17 -14.04 -2.51
C VAL A 99 -1.28 -15.06 -3.19
N LEU A 100 -0.75 -14.69 -4.34
CA LEU A 100 0.21 -15.49 -5.10
C LEU A 100 1.64 -15.09 -4.78
N ASP A 101 1.88 -13.80 -4.60
CA ASP A 101 3.22 -13.28 -4.33
C ASP A 101 3.18 -11.98 -3.51
N VAL A 102 4.23 -11.74 -2.73
CA VAL A 102 4.44 -10.50 -1.97
C VAL A 102 5.67 -9.84 -2.55
N LEU A 103 5.48 -8.73 -3.27
CA LEU A 103 6.55 -8.06 -4.00
C LEU A 103 7.36 -7.15 -3.08
N ASP A 104 6.68 -6.38 -2.24
CA ASP A 104 7.27 -5.42 -1.32
C ASP A 104 6.42 -5.31 -0.05
N ALA A 105 7.07 -5.13 1.10
CA ALA A 105 6.41 -4.87 2.37
C ALA A 105 7.18 -3.83 3.18
N SER A 106 6.47 -2.84 3.72
CA SER A 106 7.01 -1.83 4.63
C SER A 106 6.12 -1.77 5.86
N THR A 107 6.65 -2.22 7.00
CA THR A 107 5.92 -2.16 8.27
C THR A 107 5.89 -0.72 8.77
N ALA A 108 4.74 -0.26 9.23
CA ALA A 108 4.67 1.03 9.89
C ALA A 108 5.50 1.00 11.19
N PRO A 109 6.27 2.04 11.51
CA PRO A 109 6.93 2.10 12.82
C PRO A 109 5.87 2.01 13.91
N PRO A 110 6.14 1.32 15.04
CA PRO A 110 5.21 1.28 16.15
C PRO A 110 4.91 2.72 16.56
N THR A 111 3.63 3.09 16.62
CA THR A 111 3.23 4.40 17.15
C THR A 111 3.85 4.52 18.54
N PRO A 112 4.63 5.57 18.85
CA PRO A 112 5.18 5.73 20.20
C PRO A 112 4.00 5.72 21.16
N GLU A 113 3.96 4.75 22.07
CA GLU A 113 2.90 4.64 23.07
C GLU A 113 2.77 6.00 23.77
N GLY A 114 1.63 6.64 23.57
CA GLY A 114 1.31 7.90 24.23
C GLY A 114 1.34 7.66 25.72
N THR A 115 2.32 8.26 26.38
CA THR A 115 2.34 8.34 27.84
C THR A 115 1.12 9.13 28.29
N ARG A 116 0.22 8.43 29.00
CA ARG A 116 -0.77 8.89 29.99
C ARG A 116 -2.24 8.96 29.56
#